data_AF-A0A932YF50-F1
#
_entry.id   AF-A0A932YF50-F1
#
_cell.length_a   1.000
_cell.length_b   1.000
_cell.length_c   1.000
_cell.angle_alpha   90.00
_cell.angle_beta   90.00
_cell.angle_gamma   90.00
#
_symmetry.space_group_name_H-M   'P 1'
#
loop_
_entity.id
_entity.type
_entity.pdbx_description
1 polymer ?
#
loop_
_entity_poly.entity_id
_entity_poly.type
_entity_poly.pdbx_seq_one_letter_code
_entity_poly.pdbx_strand_id
1 'polypeptide(L)'
;MALVIRKFGQGEYAYWVRRVGERVIHTYLGSTKDPGVQAQVKLYRNRSKVPSSLHHLFWDTNPEKLNIKKHANYIIERILELGRLNAMYWAQQIYPSSLILDVSCRSRSVSEKSKNFWRLWLGEKISS
;
A
#
# COMPACT_ATOMS: atom_id res chain seq x y z
N MET A 1 1.73 -7.15 2.45
CA MET A 1 2.50 -7.44 3.69
C MET A 1 2.52 -6.16 4.52
N ALA A 2 2.13 -6.20 5.80
CA ALA A 2 2.00 -5.02 6.66
C ALA A 2 2.85 -5.17 7.93
N LEU A 3 3.43 -4.08 8.44
CA LEU A 3 4.12 -4.06 9.72
C LEU A 3 3.11 -3.81 10.85
N VAL A 4 3.16 -4.62 11.91
CA VAL A 4 2.36 -4.45 13.13
C VAL A 4 3.29 -4.39 14.34
N ILE A 5 3.02 -3.45 15.25
CA ILE A 5 3.73 -3.34 16.53
C ILE A 5 2.76 -3.80 17.61
N ARG A 6 3.19 -4.72 18.48
CA ARG A 6 2.46 -5.15 19.68
C ARG A 6 3.27 -4.75 20.90
N LYS A 7 2.59 -4.24 21.93
CA LYS A 7 3.19 -3.93 23.23
C LYS A 7 2.88 -5.08 24.20
N PHE A 8 3.91 -5.62 24.84
CA PHE A 8 3.79 -6.63 25.89
C PHE A 8 4.74 -6.27 27.04
N GLY A 9 4.18 -6.04 28.24
CA GLY A 9 4.95 -5.57 29.39
C GLY A 9 5.68 -4.24 29.12
N GLN A 10 7.00 -4.22 29.35
CA GLN A 10 7.89 -3.07 29.08
C GLN A 10 8.54 -3.09 27.67
N GLY A 11 8.14 -4.02 26.80
CA GLY A 11 8.69 -4.21 25.46
C GLY A 11 7.68 -3.93 24.35
N GLU A 12 8.16 -3.30 23.27
CA GLU A 12 7.44 -3.20 22.00
C GLU A 12 8.09 -4.14 20.98
N TYR A 13 7.26 -4.85 20.21
CA TYR A 13 7.67 -5.93 19.33
C TYR A 13 7.06 -5.75 17.95
N ALA A 14 7.88 -5.88 16.92
CA ALA A 14 7.46 -5.76 15.53
C ALA A 14 7.14 -7.13 14.92
N TYR A 15 6.12 -7.17 14.07
CA TYR A 15 5.69 -8.35 13.32
C TYR A 15 5.41 -7.98 11.87
N TRP A 16 5.87 -8.79 10.91
CA TRP A 16 5.33 -8.80 9.55
C TRP A 16 4.02 -9.55 9.52
N VAL A 17 3.03 -8.98 8.85
CA VAL A 17 1.71 -9.56 8.67
C VAL A 17 1.47 -9.77 7.18
N ARG A 18 1.21 -11.01 6.78
CA ARG A 18 0.80 -11.33 5.41
C ARG A 18 -0.44 -12.23 5.43
N ARG A 19 -1.36 -11.97 4.52
CA ARG A 19 -2.49 -12.88 4.25
C ARG A 19 -2.03 -13.95 3.27
N VAL A 20 -2.30 -15.20 3.58
CA VAL A 20 -2.09 -16.36 2.72
C VAL A 20 -3.37 -17.19 2.77
N GLY A 21 -4.20 -17.09 1.73
CA GLY A 21 -5.56 -17.63 1.73
C GLY A 21 -6.42 -17.01 2.85
N GLU A 22 -7.11 -17.86 3.62
CA GLU A 22 -7.92 -17.44 4.77
C GLU A 22 -7.10 -17.13 6.04
N ARG A 23 -5.80 -17.45 6.06
CA ARG A 23 -4.94 -17.33 7.25
C ARG A 23 -4.10 -16.06 7.21
N VAL A 24 -3.88 -15.48 8.39
CA VAL A 24 -2.98 -14.33 8.59
C VAL A 24 -1.73 -14.82 9.31
N ILE A 25 -0.58 -14.72 8.63
CA ILE A 25 0.71 -15.13 9.17
C ILE A 25 1.38 -13.92 9.82
N HIS A 26 1.74 -14.05 11.11
CA HIS A 26 2.56 -13.09 11.84
C HIS A 26 4.00 -13.60 11.92
N THR A 27 4.94 -12.94 11.24
CA THR A 27 6.37 -13.26 11.32
C THR A 27 7.03 -12.26 12.27
N TYR A 28 7.59 -12.75 13.38
CA TYR A 28 8.27 -11.90 14.35
C TYR A 28 9.52 -11.26 13.75
N LEU A 29 9.66 -9.95 13.91
CA LEU A 29 10.83 -9.17 13.46
C LEU A 29 11.84 -8.94 14.57
N GLY A 30 11.40 -8.88 15.83
CA GLY A 30 12.25 -8.50 16.95
C GLY A 30 11.66 -7.40 17.83
N SER A 31 12.43 -6.98 18.82
CA SER A 31 12.08 -5.85 19.69
C SER A 31 12.33 -4.53 18.97
N THR A 32 11.47 -3.53 19.18
CA THR A 32 11.70 -2.16 18.70
C THR A 32 12.84 -1.43 19.43
N LYS A 33 13.53 -2.08 20.37
CA LYS A 33 14.79 -1.56 20.96
C LYS A 33 16.02 -1.97 20.13
N ASP A 34 15.89 -2.95 19.25
CA ASP A 34 16.95 -3.37 18.34
C ASP A 34 17.14 -2.31 17.24
N PRO A 35 18.37 -1.83 16.97
CA PRO A 35 18.63 -0.80 15.96
C PRO A 35 18.19 -1.20 14.54
N GLY A 36 18.36 -2.47 14.16
CA GLY A 36 17.95 -3.00 12.85
C GLY A 36 16.43 -3.04 12.71
N VAL A 37 15.74 -3.47 13.75
CA VAL A 37 14.27 -3.46 13.80
C VAL A 37 13.74 -2.02 13.85
N GLN A 38 14.39 -1.11 14.59
CA GLN A 38 14.04 0.32 14.59
C GLN A 38 14.17 0.94 13.21
N ALA A 39 15.25 0.67 12.48
CA ALA A 39 15.45 1.16 11.12
C ALA A 39 14.34 0.65 10.18
N GLN A 40 14.01 -0.64 10.25
CA GLN A 40 12.92 -1.23 9.47
C GLN A 40 11.55 -0.67 9.85
N VAL A 41 11.27 -0.50 11.14
CA VAL A 41 10.04 0.13 11.65
C VAL A 41 9.95 1.58 11.19
N LYS A 42 11.05 2.33 11.25
CA LYS A 42 11.13 3.73 10.81
C LYS A 42 10.93 3.84 9.30
N LEU A 43 11.53 2.96 8.50
CA LEU A 43 11.32 2.89 7.05
C LEU A 43 9.85 2.57 6.72
N TYR A 44 9.23 1.60 7.41
CA TYR A 44 7.82 1.29 7.23
C TYR A 44 6.89 2.40 7.71
N ARG A 45 7.23 3.08 8.81
CA ARG A 45 6.51 4.29 9.24
C ARG A 45 6.66 5.41 8.22
N ASN A 46 7.81 5.56 7.57
CA ASN A 46 8.00 6.53 6.49
C ASN A 46 7.20 6.16 5.23
N ARG A 47 6.97 4.86 4.99
CA ARG A 47 6.01 4.38 3.98
C ARG A 47 4.54 4.69 4.32
N SER A 48 4.24 5.25 5.50
CA SER A 48 2.86 5.65 5.88
C SER A 48 2.38 6.94 5.23
N LYS A 49 3.24 7.61 4.45
CA LYS A 49 2.93 8.85 3.76
C LYS A 49 3.18 8.70 2.27
N VAL A 50 2.47 9.52 1.49
CA VAL A 50 2.73 9.64 0.05
C VAL A 50 4.08 10.36 -0.14
N PRO A 51 5.03 9.77 -0.89
CA PRO A 51 6.32 10.39 -1.16
C PRO A 51 6.15 11.64 -2.02
N SER A 52 7.02 12.63 -1.83
CA SER A 52 6.99 13.92 -2.54
C SER A 52 7.03 13.77 -4.07
N SER A 53 7.72 12.76 -4.58
CA SER A 53 7.76 12.43 -6.02
C SER A 53 6.38 12.11 -6.61
N LEU A 54 5.40 11.71 -5.80
CA LEU A 54 4.04 11.39 -6.22
C LEU A 54 3.03 12.50 -5.91
N HIS A 55 3.45 13.62 -5.30
CA HIS A 55 2.54 14.71 -4.91
C HIS A 55 1.81 15.33 -6.11
N HIS A 56 2.41 15.31 -7.30
CA HIS A 56 1.79 15.78 -8.54
C HIS A 56 0.50 15.02 -8.92
N LEU A 57 0.29 13.80 -8.41
CA LEU A 57 -0.93 13.02 -8.63
C LEU A 57 -2.13 13.55 -7.83
N PHE A 58 -1.89 14.44 -6.87
CA PHE A 58 -2.84 14.88 -5.85
C PHE A 58 -3.05 16.40 -5.89
N TRP A 59 -3.07 16.99 -7.08
CA TRP A 59 -3.15 18.44 -7.28
C TRP A 59 -4.40 19.10 -6.66
N ASP A 60 -5.45 18.32 -6.41
CA ASP A 60 -6.72 18.73 -5.81
C ASP A 60 -6.77 18.61 -4.28
N THR A 61 -5.71 18.11 -3.64
CA THR A 61 -5.66 17.95 -2.17
C THR A 61 -4.28 18.21 -1.61
N ASN A 62 -4.17 18.30 -0.28
CA ASN A 62 -2.85 18.39 0.36
C ASN A 62 -2.27 16.98 0.58
N PRO A 63 -1.22 16.56 -0.17
CA PRO A 63 -0.67 15.21 -0.09
C PRO A 63 0.02 14.91 1.25
N GLU A 64 0.44 15.91 2.02
CA GLU A 64 1.03 15.70 3.34
C GLU A 64 0.02 15.26 4.39
N LYS A 65 -1.26 15.59 4.17
CA LYS A 65 -2.39 15.19 5.02
C LYS A 65 -2.97 13.84 4.60
N LEU A 66 -2.51 13.26 3.48
CA LEU A 66 -2.99 11.96 3.03
C LEU A 66 -2.47 10.83 3.92
N ASN A 67 -3.40 10.12 4.53
CA ASN A 67 -3.14 8.88 5.24
C ASN A 67 -3.33 7.69 4.28
N ILE A 68 -2.26 6.92 4.04
CA ILE A 68 -2.29 5.78 3.10
C ILE A 68 -3.33 4.71 3.43
N LYS A 69 -3.74 4.56 4.70
CA LYS A 69 -4.75 3.56 5.10
C LYS A 69 -6.15 4.11 4.97
N LYS A 70 -6.39 5.31 5.54
CA LYS A 70 -7.73 5.93 5.52
C LYS A 70 -8.15 6.37 4.13
N HIS A 71 -7.20 6.78 3.29
CA HIS A 71 -7.46 7.29 1.94
C HIS A 71 -6.99 6.31 0.85
N ALA A 72 -6.91 5.01 1.16
CA ALA A 72 -6.39 3.99 0.26
C ALA A 72 -7.08 4.01 -1.11
N ASN A 73 -8.42 4.08 -1.14
CA ASN A 73 -9.20 4.10 -2.39
C ASN A 73 -8.80 5.29 -3.27
N TYR A 74 -8.88 6.50 -2.73
CA TYR A 74 -8.54 7.72 -3.45
C TYR A 74 -7.08 7.69 -3.96
N ILE A 75 -6.13 7.24 -3.13
CA ILE A 75 -4.73 7.12 -3.53
C ILE A 75 -4.56 6.13 -4.67
N ILE A 76 -5.19 4.96 -4.58
CA ILE A 76 -5.14 3.94 -5.64
C ILE A 76 -5.77 4.50 -6.92
N GLU A 77 -6.94 5.13 -6.86
CA GLU A 77 -7.60 5.75 -8.01
C GLU A 77 -6.70 6.77 -8.71
N ARG A 78 -6.06 7.67 -7.95
CA ARG A 78 -5.12 8.66 -8.50
C ARG A 78 -3.90 8.01 -9.17
N ILE A 79 -3.37 6.93 -8.61
CA ILE A 79 -2.25 6.21 -9.20
C ILE A 79 -2.67 5.46 -10.47
N LEU A 80 -3.84 4.83 -10.48
CA LEU A 80 -4.34 4.14 -11.66
C LEU A 80 -4.61 5.12 -12.81
N GLU A 81 -5.21 6.27 -12.52
CA GLU A 81 -5.62 7.22 -13.56
C GLU A 81 -4.49 8.14 -14.05
N LEU A 82 -3.66 8.63 -13.13
CA LEU A 82 -2.66 9.67 -13.42
C LEU A 82 -1.21 9.19 -13.25
N GLY A 83 -1.02 8.03 -12.61
CA GLY A 83 0.29 7.52 -12.25
C GLY A 83 1.02 6.81 -13.39
N ARG A 84 2.34 6.68 -13.22
CA ARG A 84 3.21 5.85 -14.06
C ARG A 84 3.65 4.60 -13.29
N LEU A 85 4.48 3.78 -13.92
CA LEU A 85 4.99 2.53 -13.34
C LEU A 85 5.65 2.72 -11.97
N ASN A 86 6.39 3.82 -11.76
CA ASN A 86 6.98 4.14 -10.45
C ASN A 86 5.92 4.32 -9.34
N ALA A 87 4.80 4.98 -9.64
CA ALA A 87 3.68 5.14 -8.73
C ALA A 87 2.99 3.80 -8.46
N MET A 88 2.84 2.96 -9.49
CA MET A 88 2.30 1.61 -9.36
C MET A 88 3.18 0.72 -8.47
N TYR A 89 4.49 0.72 -8.68
CA TYR A 89 5.43 -0.05 -7.84
C TYR A 89 5.35 0.40 -6.38
N TRP A 90 5.26 1.70 -6.13
CA TRP A 90 5.04 2.22 -4.79
C TRP A 90 3.70 1.75 -4.20
N ALA A 91 2.62 1.77 -4.99
CA ALA A 91 1.32 1.28 -4.55
C ALA A 91 1.35 -0.21 -4.20
N GLN A 92 2.02 -1.06 -5.01
CA GLN A 92 2.16 -2.50 -4.76
C GLN A 92 3.00 -2.83 -3.50
N GLN A 93 3.88 -1.92 -3.07
CA GLN A 93 4.60 -2.08 -1.81
C GLN A 93 3.72 -1.84 -0.59
N ILE A 94 2.60 -1.14 -0.75
CA ILE A 94 1.72 -0.70 0.35
C ILE A 94 0.42 -1.49 0.36
N TYR A 95 -0.20 -1.63 -0.80
CA TYR A 95 -1.50 -2.27 -0.97
C TYR A 95 -1.34 -3.64 -1.62
N PRO A 96 -2.09 -4.66 -1.17
CA PRO A 96 -2.14 -5.91 -1.89
C PRO A 96 -2.75 -5.70 -3.27
N SER A 97 -2.24 -6.41 -4.29
CA SER A 97 -2.75 -6.33 -5.67
C SER A 97 -4.25 -6.58 -5.78
N SER A 98 -4.82 -7.45 -4.93
CA SER A 98 -6.26 -7.69 -4.87
C SER A 98 -7.07 -6.45 -4.47
N LEU A 99 -6.57 -5.62 -3.55
CA LEU A 99 -7.22 -4.35 -3.19
C LEU A 99 -7.12 -3.34 -4.33
N ILE A 100 -5.98 -3.30 -5.02
CA ILE A 100 -5.81 -2.43 -6.19
C ILE A 100 -6.80 -2.80 -7.30
N LEU A 101 -6.95 -4.09 -7.58
CA LEU A 101 -7.93 -4.61 -8.55
C LEU A 101 -9.37 -4.32 -8.11
N ASP A 102 -9.72 -4.56 -6.85
CA ASP A 102 -11.05 -4.23 -6.30
C ASP A 102 -11.40 -2.74 -6.49
N VAL A 103 -10.45 -1.85 -6.16
CA VAL A 103 -10.62 -0.40 -6.37
C VAL A 103 -10.73 -0.07 -7.86
N SER A 104 -9.88 -0.64 -8.71
CA SER A 104 -9.95 -0.46 -10.16
C SER A 104 -11.33 -0.84 -10.71
N CYS A 105 -11.87 -1.98 -10.30
CA CYS A 105 -13.18 -2.47 -10.76
C CYS A 105 -14.33 -1.57 -10.32
N ARG A 106 -14.37 -1.16 -9.04
CA ARG A 106 -15.50 -0.38 -8.49
C ARG A 106 -15.43 1.12 -8.79
N SER A 107 -14.25 1.65 -9.09
CA SER A 107 -14.08 3.08 -9.25
C SER A 107 -14.78 3.59 -10.51
N ARG A 108 -15.52 4.68 -10.36
CA ARG A 108 -16.09 5.46 -11.47
C ARG A 108 -15.14 6.54 -11.99
N SER A 109 -14.11 6.86 -11.21
CA SER A 109 -13.13 7.90 -11.50
C SER A 109 -11.96 7.39 -12.36
N VAL A 110 -11.77 6.06 -12.40
CA VAL A 110 -10.75 5.41 -13.25
C VAL A 110 -11.38 5.09 -14.60
N SER A 111 -10.73 5.50 -15.68
CA SER A 111 -11.18 5.25 -17.05
C SER A 111 -11.09 3.78 -17.43
N GLU A 112 -11.99 3.31 -18.31
CA GLU A 112 -12.01 1.90 -18.73
C GLU A 112 -10.69 1.46 -19.38
N LYS A 113 -10.06 2.38 -20.13
CA LYS A 113 -8.72 2.16 -20.71
C LYS A 113 -7.69 1.88 -19.61
N SER A 114 -7.68 2.67 -18.55
CA SER A 114 -6.77 2.49 -17.43
C SER A 114 -7.04 1.16 -16.71
N LYS A 115 -8.31 0.85 -16.42
CA LYS A 115 -8.71 -0.43 -15.82
C LYS A 115 -8.19 -1.62 -16.61
N ASN A 116 -8.42 -1.63 -17.93
CA ASN A 116 -7.98 -2.72 -18.81
C ASN A 116 -6.45 -2.87 -18.81
N PHE A 117 -5.71 -1.76 -18.86
CA PHE A 117 -4.26 -1.79 -18.78
C PHE A 117 -3.76 -2.40 -17.46
N TRP A 118 -4.30 -1.94 -16.32
CA TRP A 118 -3.82 -2.41 -15.02
C TRP A 118 -4.26 -3.83 -14.68
N ARG A 119 -5.42 -4.30 -15.18
CA ARG A 119 -5.82 -5.70 -15.11
C ARG A 119 -4.81 -6.62 -15.80
N LEU A 120 -4.42 -6.26 -17.02
CA LEU A 120 -3.38 -6.98 -17.78
C LEU A 120 -2.03 -6.94 -17.06
N TRP A 121 -1.61 -5.76 -16.59
CA TRP A 121 -0.36 -5.60 -15.85
C TRP A 121 -0.30 -6.46 -14.58
N LEU A 122 -1.41 -6.55 -13.86
CA LEU A 122 -1.49 -7.31 -12.60
C LEU A 122 -1.73 -8.82 -12.82
N GLY A 123 -1.83 -9.27 -14.07
CA GLY A 123 -1.98 -10.68 -14.42
C GLY A 123 -3.37 -11.23 -14.11
N GLU A 124 -4.41 -10.40 -14.09
CA GLU A 124 -5.78 -10.89 -13.98
C GLU A 124 -6.14 -11.64 -15.27
N LYS A 125 -6.56 -12.91 -15.15
CA LYS A 125 -6.99 -13.70 -16.31
C LYS A 125 -8.28 -13.08 -16.84
N ILE A 126 -8.23 -12.54 -18.05
CA ILE A 126 -9.44 -12.13 -18.78
C ILE A 126 -10.22 -13.43 -19.03
N SER A 127 -11.29 -13.66 -18.27
CA SER A 127 -12.28 -14.68 -18.61
C SER A 127 -12.92 -14.24 -19.93
N SER A 128 -12.50 -14.89 -21.01
CA SER A 128 -13.05 -14.74 -22.35
C SER A 128 -14.37 -15.51 -22.46
#